data_AF-A0A822BGH2-F1
#
_entry.id   AF-A0A822BGH2-F1
#
_cell.length_a   1.000
_cell.length_b   1.000
_cell.length_c   1.000
_cell.angle_alpha   90.00
_cell.angle_beta   90.00
_cell.angle_gamma   90.00
#
_symmetry.space_group_name_H-M   'P 1'
#
loop_
_entity.id
_entity.type
_entity.pdbx_description
1 polymer ?
#
loop_
_entity_poly.entity_id
_entity_poly.type
_entity_poly.pdbx_seq_one_letter_code
_entity_poly.pdbx_strand_id
1 'polypeptide(L)'
;MNERYTFESAHPQASSHIVMKHTNPVVPVLVGPQIPRKEREETSERYSSALLTLFVPWRSVHDLCALNQTWAEALEVQKPLISPASLKIIENIQLLHECKHDRDEHLRQVLVEAQSGYSIDPVLIPNYYEEDQNTEEDDPEQLLQMLST
;
A
#
# COMPACT_ATOMS: atom_id res chain seq x y z
N MET A 1 1.87 -20.49 24.99
CA MET A 1 3.03 -21.03 24.26
C MET A 1 2.71 -20.91 22.79
N ASN A 2 3.58 -20.32 21.97
CA ASN A 2 3.30 -20.12 20.55
C ASN A 2 3.17 -21.48 19.84
N GLU A 3 2.16 -21.60 18.97
CA GLU A 3 1.97 -22.79 18.16
C GLU A 3 3.10 -22.89 17.11
N ARG A 4 3.61 -24.10 16.89
CA ARG A 4 4.71 -24.37 15.96
C ARG A 4 4.23 -25.33 14.89
N TYR A 5 4.56 -25.05 13.65
CA TYR A 5 4.19 -25.84 12.48
C TYR A 5 5.43 -26.12 11.65
N THR A 6 5.43 -27.26 10.95
CA THR A 6 6.46 -27.61 9.97
C THR A 6 6.02 -27.20 8.58
N PHE A 7 6.97 -26.88 7.71
CA PHE A 7 6.66 -26.70 6.30
C PHE A 7 6.24 -28.04 5.66
N GLU A 8 5.57 -27.96 4.52
CA GLU A 8 5.35 -29.11 3.64
C GLU A 8 6.70 -29.67 3.17
N SER A 9 6.80 -30.98 2.96
CA SER A 9 8.06 -31.65 2.61
C SER A 9 8.70 -31.15 1.32
N ALA A 10 7.92 -30.57 0.42
CA ALA A 10 8.38 -29.97 -0.84
C ALA A 10 9.01 -28.58 -0.67
N HIS A 11 8.86 -27.93 0.49
CA HIS A 11 9.37 -26.57 0.70
C HIS A 11 10.90 -26.56 0.85
N PRO A 12 11.63 -25.62 0.21
CA PRO A 12 13.10 -25.57 0.26
C PRO A 12 13.69 -25.53 1.67
N GLN A 13 12.94 -24.96 2.62
CA GLN A 13 13.37 -24.80 4.01
C GLN A 13 12.77 -25.84 4.98
N ALA A 14 12.09 -26.89 4.48
CA ALA A 14 11.37 -27.84 5.32
C ALA A 14 12.24 -28.59 6.34
N SER A 15 13.51 -28.83 6.02
CA SER A 15 14.46 -29.52 6.89
C SER A 15 15.17 -28.61 7.90
N SER A 16 15.15 -27.28 7.69
CA SER A 16 15.97 -26.33 8.44
C SER A 16 15.16 -25.30 9.24
N HIS A 17 13.90 -25.05 8.88
CA HIS A 17 13.08 -24.00 9.49
C HIS A 17 11.74 -24.54 9.99
N ILE A 18 11.14 -23.82 10.94
CA ILE A 18 9.77 -24.05 11.42
C ILE A 18 8.98 -22.75 11.37
N VAL A 19 7.67 -22.85 11.20
CA VAL A 19 6.75 -21.71 11.27
C VAL A 19 6.25 -21.57 12.70
N MET A 20 6.33 -20.37 13.26
CA MET A 20 5.80 -20.08 14.59
C MET A 20 4.66 -19.08 14.49
N LYS A 21 3.50 -19.46 15.01
CA LYS A 21 2.35 -18.56 15.11
C LYS A 21 2.43 -17.78 16.42
N HIS A 22 2.61 -16.47 16.27
CA HIS A 22 2.57 -15.55 17.41
C HIS A 22 1.12 -15.37 17.86
N THR A 23 0.87 -15.54 19.16
CA THR A 23 -0.47 -15.33 19.75
C THR A 23 -0.74 -13.87 20.11
N ASN A 24 0.32 -13.08 20.27
CA ASN A 24 0.18 -11.66 20.58
C ASN A 24 0.03 -10.89 19.27
N PRO A 25 -0.96 -9.97 19.17
CA PRO A 25 -1.10 -9.13 17.99
C PRO A 25 0.14 -8.24 17.85
N VAL A 26 0.69 -8.19 16.64
CA VAL A 26 1.79 -7.30 16.25
C VAL A 26 1.29 -6.45 15.10
N VAL A 27 1.62 -5.16 15.13
CA VAL A 27 1.34 -4.26 14.01
C VAL A 27 2.55 -4.31 13.06
N PRO A 28 2.40 -4.85 11.85
CA PRO A 28 3.50 -4.84 10.89
C PRO A 28 3.78 -3.41 10.44
N VAL A 29 5.07 -3.06 10.37
CA VAL A 29 5.52 -1.82 9.72
C VAL A 29 5.86 -2.18 8.29
N LEU A 30 5.10 -1.63 7.34
CA LEU A 30 5.40 -1.78 5.92
C LEU A 30 6.57 -0.87 5.56
N VAL A 31 7.61 -1.45 4.97
CA VAL A 31 8.78 -0.73 4.47
C VAL A 31 8.68 -0.67 2.94
N GLY A 32 8.75 0.52 2.38
CA GLY A 32 8.67 0.74 0.93
C GLY A 32 7.68 1.84 0.55
N PRO A 33 7.31 1.91 -0.75
CA PRO A 33 6.34 2.87 -1.26
C PRO A 33 4.99 2.77 -0.54
N GLN A 34 4.28 3.90 -0.44
CA GLN A 34 2.95 3.91 0.15
C GLN A 34 1.95 3.16 -0.73
N ILE A 35 0.96 2.51 -0.08
CA ILE A 35 -0.16 1.91 -0.81
C ILE A 35 -0.88 3.04 -1.56
N PRO A 36 -1.08 2.93 -2.89
CA PRO A 36 -1.68 4.00 -3.69
C PRO A 36 -3.12 4.34 -3.27
N ARG A 37 -3.65 5.46 -3.74
CA ARG A 37 -5.08 5.80 -3.55
C ARG A 37 -5.94 5.04 -4.55
N LYS A 38 -7.15 4.66 -4.16
CA LYS A 38 -8.08 3.90 -5.02
C LYS A 38 -8.63 4.70 -6.21
N GLU A 39 -8.92 5.99 -6.01
CA GLU A 39 -9.81 6.77 -6.88
C GLU A 39 -9.22 7.22 -8.23
N ARG A 40 -7.91 7.13 -8.42
CA ARG A 40 -7.29 7.52 -9.70
C ARG A 40 -7.18 6.30 -10.60
N GLU A 41 -7.59 6.43 -11.85
CA GLU A 41 -7.52 5.35 -12.84
C GLU A 41 -6.08 4.81 -12.98
N GLU A 42 -5.11 5.72 -13.03
CA GLU A 42 -3.67 5.41 -13.07
C GLU A 42 -3.18 4.57 -11.88
N THR A 43 -3.76 4.77 -10.69
CA THR A 43 -3.32 4.09 -9.46
C THR A 43 -4.21 2.92 -9.05
N SER A 44 -5.36 2.72 -9.71
CA SER A 44 -6.36 1.71 -9.36
C SER A 44 -5.82 0.28 -9.44
N GLU A 45 -5.07 -0.03 -10.50
CA GLU A 45 -4.47 -1.37 -10.69
C GLU A 45 -3.37 -1.63 -9.65
N ARG A 46 -2.50 -0.64 -9.39
CA ARG A 46 -1.46 -0.74 -8.36
C ARG A 46 -2.09 -0.87 -6.96
N TYR A 47 -3.12 -0.09 -6.64
CA TYR A 47 -3.89 -0.22 -5.41
C TYR A 47 -4.44 -1.64 -5.24
N SER A 48 -5.09 -2.16 -6.29
CA SER A 48 -5.71 -3.48 -6.26
C SER A 48 -4.67 -4.59 -6.07
N SER A 49 -3.54 -4.51 -6.78
CA SER A 49 -2.43 -5.45 -6.62
C SER A 49 -1.83 -5.44 -5.21
N ALA A 50 -1.68 -4.25 -4.59
CA ALA A 50 -1.18 -4.11 -3.24
C ALA A 50 -2.14 -4.74 -2.21
N LEU A 51 -3.44 -4.50 -2.34
CA LEU A 51 -4.43 -5.09 -1.43
C LEU A 51 -4.50 -6.61 -1.56
N LEU A 52 -4.50 -7.14 -2.78
CA LEU A 52 -4.48 -8.57 -3.03
C LEU A 52 -3.24 -9.22 -2.40
N THR A 53 -2.07 -8.61 -2.60
CA THR A 53 -0.80 -9.11 -2.04
C THR A 53 -0.80 -9.17 -0.51
N LEU A 54 -1.43 -8.19 0.15
CA LEU A 54 -1.43 -8.07 1.61
C LEU A 54 -2.54 -8.87 2.30
N PHE A 55 -3.71 -9.01 1.66
CA PHE A 55 -4.92 -9.50 2.32
C PHE A 55 -5.47 -10.81 1.76
N VAL A 56 -4.93 -11.32 0.65
CA VAL A 56 -5.26 -12.63 0.10
C VAL A 56 -4.07 -13.57 0.31
N PRO A 57 -4.25 -14.82 0.76
CA PRO A 57 -3.16 -15.79 0.79
C PRO A 57 -2.76 -16.22 -0.63
N TRP A 58 -1.46 -16.22 -0.93
CA TRP A 58 -0.93 -16.62 -2.24
C TRP A 58 0.39 -17.36 -2.12
N ARG A 59 0.71 -18.17 -3.14
CA ARG A 59 2.03 -18.80 -3.35
C ARG A 59 2.66 -18.36 -4.67
N SER A 60 1.83 -17.96 -5.63
CA SER A 60 2.22 -17.40 -6.92
C SER A 60 1.35 -16.19 -7.26
N VAL A 61 1.83 -15.35 -8.18
CA VAL A 61 1.06 -14.19 -8.66
C VAL A 61 -0.28 -14.61 -9.28
N HIS A 62 -0.35 -15.81 -9.86
CA HIS A 62 -1.57 -16.36 -10.47
C HIS A 62 -2.66 -16.70 -9.45
N ASP A 63 -2.33 -16.87 -8.17
CA ASP A 63 -3.34 -17.03 -7.10
C ASP A 63 -4.07 -15.70 -6.83
N LEU A 64 -3.42 -14.58 -7.12
CA LEU A 64 -3.96 -13.24 -6.95
C LEU A 64 -4.66 -12.74 -8.20
N CYS A 65 -4.03 -12.91 -9.37
CA CYS A 65 -4.53 -12.39 -10.63
C CYS A 65 -4.29 -13.36 -11.79
N ALA A 66 -5.36 -13.81 -12.43
CA ALA A 66 -5.29 -14.62 -13.64
C ALA A 66 -4.78 -13.79 -14.84
N LEU A 67 -4.22 -14.46 -15.85
CA LEU A 67 -3.65 -13.79 -17.03
C LEU A 67 -4.69 -13.03 -17.88
N ASN A 68 -5.97 -13.34 -17.72
CA ASN A 68 -7.08 -12.82 -18.51
C ASN A 68 -8.00 -11.87 -17.74
N GLN A 69 -7.56 -11.35 -16.59
CA GLN A 69 -8.31 -10.40 -15.77
C GLN A 69 -7.40 -9.26 -15.30
N THR A 70 -7.98 -8.11 -14.98
CA THR A 70 -7.23 -7.01 -14.35
C THR A 70 -7.14 -7.19 -12.83
N TRP A 71 -6.24 -6.45 -12.17
CA TRP A 71 -6.12 -6.50 -10.72
C TRP A 71 -7.38 -5.96 -10.03
N ALA A 72 -8.02 -4.93 -10.60
CA ALA A 72 -9.26 -4.40 -10.07
C ALA A 72 -10.40 -5.45 -10.13
N GLU A 73 -10.52 -6.18 -11.23
CA GLU A 73 -11.48 -7.27 -11.38
C GLU A 73 -11.20 -8.40 -10.37
N ALA A 74 -9.92 -8.78 -10.26
CA ALA A 74 -9.48 -9.80 -9.31
C ALA A 74 -9.80 -9.44 -7.86
N LEU A 75 -9.59 -8.17 -7.48
CA LEU A 75 -9.88 -7.68 -6.15
C LEU A 75 -11.37 -7.76 -5.84
N GLU A 76 -12.24 -7.35 -6.75
CA GLU A 76 -13.69 -7.40 -6.51
C GLU A 76 -14.21 -8.85 -6.38
N VAL A 77 -13.59 -9.82 -7.08
CA VAL A 77 -13.88 -11.25 -6.90
C VAL A 77 -13.41 -11.77 -5.53
N GLN A 78 -12.24 -11.34 -5.06
CA GLN A 78 -11.66 -11.82 -3.80
C GLN A 78 -12.23 -11.12 -2.55
N LYS A 79 -12.72 -9.89 -2.69
CA LYS A 79 -13.22 -9.05 -1.59
C LYS A 79 -14.23 -9.72 -0.66
N PRO A 80 -15.21 -10.54 -1.13
CA PRO A 80 -16.13 -11.26 -0.25
C PRO A 80 -15.47 -12.34 0.62
N LEU A 81 -14.28 -12.81 0.22
CA LEU A 81 -13.51 -13.84 0.94
C LEU A 81 -12.55 -13.22 1.97
N ILE A 82 -12.31 -11.90 1.89
CA ILE A 82 -11.49 -11.17 2.85
C ILE A 82 -12.24 -11.04 4.17
N SER A 83 -11.54 -11.28 5.29
CA SER A 83 -12.17 -11.21 6.61
C SER A 83 -12.66 -9.80 6.94
N PRO A 84 -13.75 -9.65 7.72
CA PRO A 84 -14.28 -8.33 8.09
C PRO A 84 -13.25 -7.42 8.78
N ALA A 85 -12.37 -8.00 9.60
CA ALA A 85 -11.29 -7.26 10.25
C ALA A 85 -10.29 -6.70 9.23
N SER A 86 -9.95 -7.49 8.20
CA SER A 86 -9.04 -7.05 7.14
C SER A 86 -9.69 -6.01 6.23
N LEU A 87 -10.99 -6.16 5.91
CA LEU A 87 -11.76 -5.13 5.20
C LEU A 87 -11.74 -3.80 5.95
N LYS A 88 -11.83 -3.81 7.28
CA LYS A 88 -11.70 -2.59 8.08
C LYS A 88 -10.33 -1.93 7.93
N ILE A 89 -9.26 -2.71 7.83
CA ILE A 89 -7.92 -2.18 7.57
C ILE A 89 -7.85 -1.57 6.17
N ILE A 90 -8.42 -2.24 5.16
CA ILE A 90 -8.50 -1.74 3.79
C ILE A 90 -9.26 -0.40 3.73
N GLU A 91 -10.40 -0.29 4.41
CA GLU A 91 -11.14 0.97 4.54
C GLU A 91 -10.29 2.07 5.18
N ASN A 92 -9.55 1.74 6.24
CA ASN A 92 -8.72 2.70 6.94
C ASN A 92 -7.54 3.20 6.09
N ILE A 93 -6.99 2.36 5.20
CA ILE A 93 -5.94 2.77 4.25
C ILE A 93 -6.49 3.87 3.34
N GLN A 94 -7.70 3.69 2.81
CA GLN A 94 -8.35 4.70 1.97
C GLN A 94 -8.71 5.97 2.77
N LEU A 95 -9.24 5.82 3.99
CA LEU A 95 -9.57 6.94 4.87
C LEU A 95 -8.33 7.80 5.20
N LEU A 96 -7.15 7.19 5.36
CA LEU A 96 -5.91 7.91 5.60
C LEU A 96 -5.57 8.86 4.44
N HIS A 97 -5.80 8.44 3.19
CA HIS A 97 -5.61 9.27 2.01
C HIS A 97 -6.60 10.44 1.96
N GLU A 98 -7.86 10.20 2.31
CA GLU A 98 -8.90 11.23 2.37
C GLU A 98 -8.57 12.29 3.42
N CYS A 99 -8.21 11.88 4.65
CA CYS A 99 -7.81 12.80 5.70
C CYS A 99 -6.54 13.59 5.34
N LYS A 100 -5.57 12.96 4.67
CA LYS A 100 -4.36 13.65 4.18
C LYS A 100 -4.76 14.74 3.17
N HIS A 101 -5.62 14.40 2.21
CA HIS A 101 -6.09 15.33 1.20
C HIS A 101 -6.81 16.54 1.81
N ASP A 102 -7.76 16.31 2.72
CA ASP A 102 -8.52 17.37 3.38
C ASP A 102 -7.62 18.31 4.19
N ARG A 103 -6.65 17.74 4.91
CA ARG A 103 -5.66 18.51 5.67
C ARG A 103 -4.79 19.36 4.76
N ASP A 104 -4.29 18.78 3.67
CA ASP A 104 -3.37 19.47 2.76
C ASP A 104 -4.11 20.60 2.01
N GLU A 105 -5.38 20.40 1.64
CA GLU A 105 -6.22 21.46 1.05
C GLU A 105 -6.52 22.58 2.05
N HIS A 106 -6.86 22.24 3.30
CA HIS A 106 -7.05 23.25 4.34
C HIS A 106 -5.78 24.07 4.58
N LEU A 107 -4.62 23.43 4.65
CA LEU A 107 -3.33 24.11 4.81
C LEU A 107 -3.05 25.04 3.62
N ARG A 108 -3.33 24.58 2.40
CA ARG A 108 -3.18 25.39 1.18
C ARG A 108 -4.04 26.65 1.23
N GLN A 109 -5.30 26.53 1.67
CA GLN A 109 -6.19 27.67 1.82
C GLN A 109 -5.66 28.69 2.84
N VAL A 110 -5.23 28.23 4.02
CA VAL A 110 -4.65 29.09 5.06
C VAL A 110 -3.42 29.85 4.56
N LEU A 111 -2.56 29.20 3.78
CA LEU A 111 -1.38 29.83 3.19
C LEU A 111 -1.75 30.93 2.17
N VAL A 112 -2.76 30.69 1.33
CA VAL A 112 -3.25 31.69 0.35
C VAL A 112 -3.88 32.89 1.06
N GLU A 113 -4.65 32.65 2.13
CA GLU A 113 -5.26 33.71 2.94
C GLU A 113 -4.19 34.55 3.66
N ALA A 114 -3.15 33.91 4.20
CA ALA A 114 -2.02 34.60 4.83
C ALA A 114 -1.24 35.48 3.85
N GLN A 115 -1.02 35.01 2.62
CA GLN A 115 -0.36 35.79 1.55
C GLN A 115 -1.20 36.99 1.08
N SER A 116 -2.53 36.89 1.18
CA SER A 116 -3.45 37.98 0.83
C SER A 116 -3.52 39.08 1.91
N GLY A 117 -3.06 38.78 3.12
CA GLY A 117 -3.21 39.66 4.30
C GLY A 117 -1.98 40.47 4.72
N TYR A 118 -0.75 40.04 4.45
CA TYR A 118 0.48 40.72 4.92
C TYR A 118 1.68 40.50 4.00
N SER A 119 2.56 41.50 3.88
CA SER A 119 3.89 41.35 3.28
C SER A 119 4.74 40.47 4.22
N ILE A 120 4.91 39.20 3.88
CA ILE A 120 5.68 38.23 4.69
C ILE A 120 7.17 38.40 4.39
N ASP A 121 7.97 38.57 5.45
CA ASP A 121 9.43 38.67 5.37
C ASP A 121 10.02 37.34 4.82
N PRO A 122 10.83 37.35 3.74
CA PRO A 122 11.27 36.14 3.02
C PRO A 122 12.00 35.08 3.87
N VAL A 123 12.45 35.45 5.06
CA VAL A 123 13.18 34.57 5.99
C VAL A 123 12.27 33.52 6.65
N LEU A 124 10.95 33.75 6.69
CA LEU A 124 10.00 32.87 7.39
C LEU A 124 9.28 31.86 6.48
N ILE A 125 9.65 31.73 5.21
CA ILE A 125 9.12 30.69 4.33
C ILE A 125 9.72 29.35 4.80
N PRO A 126 8.97 28.45 5.44
CA PRO A 126 9.51 27.15 5.77
C PRO A 126 9.52 26.33 4.47
N ASN A 127 10.65 25.67 4.18
CA ASN A 127 10.79 24.71 3.07
C ASN A 127 9.93 23.45 3.32
N TYR A 128 8.60 23.59 3.37
CA TYR A 128 7.66 22.46 3.44
C TYR A 128 7.21 21.98 2.06
N TYR A 129 7.74 22.55 0.98
CA TYR A 129 7.69 21.92 -0.33
C TYR A 129 8.83 20.91 -0.46
N GLU A 130 8.76 19.84 0.33
CA GLU A 130 9.18 18.56 -0.26
C GLU A 130 8.05 18.20 -1.22
N GLU A 131 8.18 18.66 -2.47
CA GLU A 131 7.51 17.97 -3.57
C GLU A 131 7.82 16.48 -3.38
N ASP A 132 6.78 15.65 -3.36
CA ASP A 132 6.95 14.21 -3.28
C ASP A 132 7.72 13.79 -4.54
N GLN A 133 9.05 13.72 -4.43
CA GLN A 133 9.96 13.33 -5.51
C GLN A 133 9.73 11.86 -5.91
N ASN A 134 8.81 11.14 -5.26
CA ASN A 134 8.30 9.84 -5.71
C ASN A 134 7.19 9.95 -6.78
N THR A 135 7.21 10.99 -7.60
CA THR A 135 6.62 10.94 -8.95
C THR A 135 7.71 10.64 -9.99
N GLU A 136 8.73 9.85 -9.62
CA GLU A 136 9.39 9.02 -10.64
C GLU A 136 8.33 8.03 -11.14
N GLU A 137 7.78 8.27 -12.33
CA GLU A 137 7.06 7.25 -13.09
C GLU A 137 7.96 6.02 -13.14
N ASP A 138 7.66 4.99 -12.34
CA ASP A 138 8.45 3.75 -12.38
C ASP A 138 8.46 3.23 -13.81
N ASP A 139 9.65 3.22 -14.41
CA ASP A 139 9.88 2.69 -15.74
C ASP A 139 9.39 1.23 -15.78
N PRO A 140 8.36 0.91 -16.59
CA PRO A 140 7.82 -0.44 -16.66
C PRO A 140 8.87 -1.47 -17.06
N GLU A 141 9.94 -1.06 -17.75
CA GLU A 141 11.05 -1.95 -18.11
C GLU A 141 11.90 -2.35 -16.89
N GLN A 142 12.12 -1.44 -15.93
CA GLN A 142 12.86 -1.77 -14.70
C GLN A 142 12.08 -2.75 -13.81
N LEU A 143 10.76 -2.59 -13.71
CA LEU A 143 9.90 -3.52 -12.96
C LEU A 143 9.87 -4.91 -13.59
N LEU A 144 9.84 -4.99 -14.93
CA LEU A 144 9.93 -6.26 -15.66
C LEU A 144 11.30 -6.94 -15.48
N GLN A 145 12.38 -6.16 -15.41
CA GLN A 145 13.72 -6.70 -15.22
C GLN A 145 13.92 -7.29 -13.81
N MET A 146 13.33 -6.66 -12.78
CA MET A 146 13.39 -7.16 -11.40
C MET A 146 12.61 -8.48 -11.19
N LEU A 147 11.53 -8.70 -11.94
CA LEU A 147 10.74 -9.93 -11.89
C LEU A 147 11.34 -11.09 -12.70
N SER A 148 12.44 -10.84 -13.42
CA SER A 148 13.09 -11.83 -14.30
C SER A 148 14.28 -12.57 -13.69
N THR A 149 14.65 -12.26 -12.43
CA THR A 149 15.66 -12.96 -11.62
C THR A 149 15.03 -13.81 -10.54
#